data_AF-Q0VJW3-F1
#
_entry.id   AF-Q0VJW3-F1
#
_cell.length_a   1.000
_cell.length_b   1.000
_cell.length_c   1.000
_cell.angle_alpha   90.00
_cell.angle_beta   90.00
_cell.angle_gamma   90.00
#
_symmetry.space_group_name_H-M   'P 1'
#
loop_
_entity.id
_entity.type
_entity.pdbx_description
1 polymer ?
#
loop_
_entity_poly.entity_id
_entity_poly.type
_entity_poly.pdbx_seq_one_letter_code
_entity_poly.pdbx_strand_id
1 'polypeptide(L)'
;MPMVRLSRIKHYHDSDVVKMMGKWLVSLGYDIPEDYQTKPRFTDSEKITNEELLKYAALVKDKGVFNGQSDGSLNPTGEITRENMAIVLVRAYKAIHDKDLIAFVAEQTFTRDVKDLEKAKLEARPFINVLDYFDITNPAVTSFNPKNTTTRGQFASFLYKTASVTFTPEKPTNRTPTWQYSGEKLLNIENGADFTYPTVQAMDYSGKQITFQTAITDSAGNTKDMINTSKSGTYIITYSAIDEAGNRAKDLLITVNIAPPPPAEED
;
A
#
# COMPACT_ATOMS: atom_id res chain seq x y z
N MET A 1 47.88 -15.45 -14.60
CA MET A 1 46.52 -15.45 -14.03
C MET A 1 45.79 -14.22 -14.55
N PRO A 2 44.74 -14.36 -15.37
CA PRO A 2 43.99 -13.21 -15.85
C PRO A 2 43.02 -12.72 -14.77
N MET A 3 43.14 -11.44 -14.43
CA MET A 3 42.24 -10.71 -13.52
C MET A 3 40.83 -10.71 -14.09
N VAL A 4 39.88 -11.30 -13.37
CA VAL A 4 38.45 -11.19 -13.66
C VAL A 4 38.07 -9.72 -13.53
N ARG A 5 37.69 -9.08 -14.64
CA ARG A 5 37.12 -7.73 -14.62
C ARG A 5 35.86 -7.78 -13.76
N LEU A 6 35.86 -7.07 -12.62
CA LEU A 6 34.65 -6.78 -11.86
C LEU A 6 33.59 -6.23 -12.82
N SER A 7 32.47 -6.94 -12.90
CA SER A 7 31.24 -6.47 -13.54
C SER A 7 30.93 -5.06 -13.01
N ARG A 8 31.13 -4.03 -13.83
CA ARG A 8 30.65 -2.68 -13.51
C ARG A 8 29.15 -2.80 -13.27
N ILE A 9 28.70 -2.46 -12.07
CA ILE A 9 27.28 -2.28 -11.76
C ILE A 9 26.76 -1.31 -12.83
N LYS A 10 25.89 -1.78 -13.72
CA LYS A 10 25.29 -0.92 -14.74
C LYS A 10 24.23 -0.06 -14.07
N HIS A 11 24.63 1.15 -13.69
CA HIS A 11 23.73 2.18 -13.20
C HIS A 11 22.72 2.56 -14.29
N TYR A 12 21.49 2.89 -13.87
CA TYR A 12 20.41 3.21 -14.79
C TYR A 12 20.32 4.73 -14.98
N HIS A 13 20.42 5.18 -16.22
CA HIS A 13 20.45 6.60 -16.55
C HIS A 13 19.08 7.14 -16.95
N ASP A 14 18.89 8.46 -16.83
CA ASP A 14 17.66 9.14 -17.27
C ASP A 14 17.36 8.85 -18.75
N SER A 15 18.38 8.75 -19.61
CA SER A 15 18.18 8.35 -21.02
C SER A 15 17.62 6.94 -21.17
N ASP A 16 18.05 6.00 -20.34
CA ASP A 16 17.58 4.62 -20.41
C ASP A 16 16.15 4.47 -19.86
N VAL A 17 15.78 5.29 -18.87
CA VAL A 17 14.41 5.43 -18.38
C VAL A 17 13.52 5.99 -19.49
N VAL A 18 13.90 7.11 -20.10
CA VAL A 18 13.13 7.77 -21.15
C VAL A 18 12.90 6.84 -22.34
N LYS A 19 13.94 6.15 -22.83
CA LYS A 19 13.78 5.18 -23.91
C LYS A 19 12.84 4.04 -23.53
N MET A 20 12.91 3.52 -22.30
CA MET A 20 12.05 2.43 -21.86
C MET A 20 10.59 2.88 -21.72
N MET A 21 10.35 4.04 -21.10
CA MET A 21 9.02 4.61 -20.94
C MET A 21 8.40 4.98 -22.28
N GLY A 22 9.18 5.57 -23.21
CA GLY A 22 8.71 5.89 -24.55
C GLY A 22 8.34 4.65 -25.35
N LYS A 23 9.18 3.60 -25.34
CA LYS A 23 8.84 2.31 -25.96
C LYS A 23 7.59 1.69 -25.38
N TRP A 24 7.44 1.76 -24.07
CA TRP A 24 6.25 1.25 -23.40
C TRP A 24 4.99 2.03 -23.81
N LEU A 25 5.03 3.36 -23.85
CA LEU A 25 3.91 4.17 -24.37
C LEU A 25 3.60 3.84 -25.84
N VAL A 26 4.60 3.71 -26.70
CA VAL A 26 4.36 3.27 -28.10
C VAL A 26 3.72 1.88 -28.15
N SER A 27 4.12 0.95 -27.28
CA SER A 27 3.50 -0.37 -27.20
C SER A 27 2.03 -0.35 -26.73
N LEU A 28 1.62 0.74 -26.06
CA LEU A 28 0.24 1.00 -25.67
C LEU A 28 -0.54 1.79 -26.73
N GLY A 29 0.07 2.11 -27.87
CA GLY A 29 -0.56 2.81 -28.99
C GLY A 29 -0.43 4.33 -28.97
N TYR A 30 0.47 4.91 -28.17
CA TYR A 30 0.72 6.35 -28.20
C TYR A 30 1.67 6.72 -29.35
N ASP A 31 1.28 7.72 -30.15
CA ASP A 31 2.08 8.21 -31.26
C ASP A 31 3.24 9.11 -30.82
N ILE A 32 4.37 8.98 -31.53
CA ILE A 32 5.52 9.86 -31.36
C ILE A 32 5.15 11.24 -31.95
N PRO A 33 5.36 12.36 -31.22
CA PRO A 33 5.09 13.70 -31.75
C PRO A 33 5.90 13.98 -33.02
N GLU A 34 5.25 14.43 -34.10
CA GLU A 34 5.93 14.70 -35.39
C GLU A 34 6.93 15.86 -35.28
N ASP A 35 6.67 16.80 -34.37
CA ASP A 35 7.49 17.99 -34.12
C ASP A 35 8.66 17.72 -33.14
N TYR A 36 9.01 16.46 -32.86
CA TYR A 36 10.05 16.09 -31.90
C TYR A 36 11.43 16.71 -32.23
N GLN A 37 11.71 16.98 -33.50
CA GLN A 37 12.96 17.60 -33.95
C GLN A 37 12.91 19.13 -33.92
N THR A 38 11.74 19.71 -34.21
CA THR A 38 11.59 21.17 -34.41
C THR A 38 11.19 21.91 -33.15
N LYS A 39 10.65 21.21 -32.15
CA LYS A 39 10.24 21.78 -30.87
C LYS A 39 10.90 21.01 -29.71
N PRO A 40 12.04 21.49 -29.17
CA PRO A 40 12.74 20.80 -28.10
C PRO A 40 11.91 20.79 -26.80
N ARG A 41 11.87 19.64 -26.12
CA ARG A 41 11.10 19.42 -24.87
C ARG A 41 11.93 19.62 -23.60
N PHE A 42 13.24 19.59 -23.75
CA PHE A 42 14.23 19.79 -22.70
C PHE A 42 15.28 20.80 -23.15
N THR A 43 15.87 21.52 -22.20
CA THR A 43 16.85 22.58 -22.47
C THR A 43 18.16 22.05 -23.10
N ASP A 44 18.47 20.78 -22.89
CA ASP A 44 19.63 20.08 -23.43
C ASP A 44 19.30 19.21 -24.67
N SER A 45 18.10 19.34 -25.26
CA SER A 45 17.68 18.54 -26.42
C SER A 45 18.63 18.65 -27.61
N GLU A 46 19.20 19.84 -27.85
CA GLU A 46 20.15 20.06 -28.96
C GLU A 46 21.46 19.27 -28.80
N LYS A 47 21.81 18.89 -27.57
CA LYS A 47 23.01 18.07 -27.27
C LYS A 47 22.73 16.58 -27.45
N ILE A 48 21.47 16.19 -27.61
CA ILE A 48 21.06 14.79 -27.79
C ILE A 48 21.22 14.40 -29.25
N THR A 49 22.27 13.65 -29.56
CA THR A 49 22.52 13.13 -30.92
C THR A 49 21.77 11.83 -31.22
N ASN A 50 21.27 11.16 -30.18
CA ASN A 50 20.54 9.91 -30.33
C ASN A 50 19.08 10.20 -30.71
N GLU A 51 18.72 9.91 -31.96
CA GLU A 51 17.38 10.17 -32.50
C GLU A 51 16.27 9.41 -31.75
N GLU A 52 16.54 8.16 -31.35
CA GLU A 52 15.59 7.34 -30.57
C GLU A 52 15.28 8.00 -29.22
N LEU A 53 16.31 8.50 -28.52
CA LEU A 53 16.14 9.22 -27.28
C LEU A 53 15.34 10.51 -27.49
N LEU A 54 15.61 11.26 -28.57
CA LEU A 54 14.89 12.51 -28.85
C LEU A 54 13.39 12.27 -29.11
N LYS A 55 13.06 11.26 -29.92
CA LYS A 55 11.67 10.82 -30.18
C LYS A 55 10.94 10.51 -28.88
N TYR A 56 11.54 9.66 -28.05
CA TYR A 56 10.90 9.22 -26.81
C TYR A 56 10.89 10.31 -25.74
N ALA A 57 11.90 11.16 -25.68
CA ALA A 57 11.93 12.33 -24.81
C ALA A 57 10.74 13.26 -25.08
N ALA A 58 10.45 13.54 -26.35
CA ALA A 58 9.27 14.33 -26.73
C ALA A 58 7.98 13.67 -26.25
N LEU A 59 7.80 12.38 -26.54
CA LEU A 59 6.60 11.63 -26.15
C LEU A 59 6.38 11.60 -24.62
N VAL A 60 7.38 11.22 -23.84
CA VAL A 60 7.24 11.08 -22.39
C VAL A 60 7.03 12.44 -21.70
N LYS A 61 7.56 13.53 -22.26
CA LYS A 61 7.34 14.89 -21.77
C LYS A 61 5.93 15.36 -22.07
N ASP A 62 5.47 15.17 -23.31
CA ASP A 62 4.13 15.61 -23.73
C ASP A 62 3.02 14.85 -22.98
N LYS A 63 3.28 13.59 -22.59
CA LYS A 63 2.39 12.80 -21.72
C LYS A 63 2.60 13.03 -20.22
N GLY A 64 3.54 13.89 -19.84
CA GLY A 64 3.84 14.21 -18.44
C GLY A 64 4.45 13.07 -17.63
N VAL A 65 4.90 11.99 -18.28
CA VAL A 65 5.53 10.82 -17.64
C VAL A 65 6.93 11.19 -17.11
N PHE A 66 7.70 11.94 -17.90
CA PHE A 66 9.04 12.39 -17.54
C PHE A 66 9.19 13.88 -17.85
N ASN A 67 9.29 14.69 -16.81
CA ASN A 67 9.35 16.16 -16.94
C ASN A 67 10.77 16.72 -16.88
N GLY A 68 11.78 15.88 -16.67
CA GLY A 68 13.17 16.33 -16.53
C GLY A 68 13.47 16.85 -15.14
N GLN A 69 14.66 17.44 -15.01
CA GLN A 69 15.15 18.06 -13.80
C GLN A 69 14.53 19.45 -13.62
N SER A 70 14.74 20.06 -12.44
CA SER A 70 14.20 21.38 -12.12
C SER A 70 14.73 22.51 -13.01
N ASP A 71 15.89 22.33 -13.64
CA ASP A 71 16.49 23.26 -14.62
C ASP A 71 15.94 23.06 -16.05
N GLY A 72 14.97 22.17 -16.22
CA GLY A 72 14.37 21.85 -17.52
C GLY A 72 15.18 20.91 -18.40
N SER A 73 16.32 20.39 -17.92
CA SER A 73 17.15 19.42 -18.66
C SER A 73 16.61 18.00 -18.55
N LEU A 74 16.92 17.17 -19.55
CA LEU A 74 16.73 15.72 -19.49
C LEU A 74 17.86 15.04 -18.72
N ASN A 75 19.08 15.56 -18.81
CA ASN A 75 20.31 15.01 -18.26
C ASN A 75 20.55 13.52 -18.65
N PRO A 76 20.77 13.21 -19.95
CA PRO A 76 20.80 11.84 -20.46
C PRO A 76 21.79 10.88 -19.77
N THR A 77 22.90 11.43 -19.26
CA THR A 77 23.98 10.71 -18.60
C THR A 77 23.88 10.72 -17.08
N GLY A 78 22.88 11.41 -16.52
CA GLY A 78 22.60 11.39 -15.08
C GLY A 78 22.02 10.05 -14.66
N GLU A 79 22.44 9.56 -13.50
CA GLU A 79 21.81 8.40 -12.87
C GLU A 79 20.47 8.79 -12.25
N ILE A 80 19.45 7.94 -12.43
CA ILE A 80 18.14 8.18 -11.83
C ILE A 80 18.15 7.75 -10.36
N THR A 81 17.80 8.69 -9.48
CA THR A 81 17.60 8.43 -8.05
C THR A 81 16.29 7.71 -7.79
N ARG A 82 16.18 7.02 -6.65
CA ARG A 82 14.95 6.31 -6.26
C ARG A 82 13.76 7.26 -6.06
N GLU A 83 13.99 8.47 -5.56
CA GLU A 83 12.93 9.49 -5.47
C GLU A 83 12.44 9.96 -6.85
N ASN A 84 13.34 10.10 -7.84
CA ASN A 84 12.95 10.44 -9.22
C ASN A 84 12.23 9.28 -9.91
N MET A 85 12.67 8.06 -9.67
CA MET A 85 11.97 6.86 -10.14
C MET A 85 10.53 6.83 -9.62
N ALA A 86 10.30 7.09 -8.33
CA ALA A 86 8.94 7.14 -7.78
C ALA A 86 8.05 8.15 -8.50
N ILE A 87 8.60 9.33 -8.81
CA ILE A 87 7.90 10.35 -9.60
C ILE A 87 7.49 9.82 -10.97
N VAL A 88 8.44 9.21 -11.69
CA VAL A 88 8.21 8.69 -13.05
C VAL A 88 7.16 7.57 -13.04
N LEU A 89 7.23 6.63 -12.10
CA LEU A 89 6.32 5.49 -12.03
C LEU A 89 4.86 5.90 -11.81
N VAL A 90 4.60 6.80 -10.87
CA VAL A 90 3.23 7.24 -10.57
C VAL A 90 2.69 8.16 -11.68
N ARG A 91 3.54 8.99 -12.29
CA ARG A 91 3.16 9.77 -13.49
C ARG A 91 2.84 8.88 -14.68
N ALA A 92 3.61 7.82 -14.86
CA ALA A 92 3.36 6.80 -15.87
C ALA A 92 1.97 6.20 -15.71
N TYR A 93 1.62 5.80 -14.48
CA TYR A 93 0.28 5.30 -14.17
C TYR A 93 -0.81 6.31 -14.52
N LYS A 94 -0.64 7.57 -14.10
CA LYS A 94 -1.58 8.64 -14.42
C LYS A 94 -1.75 8.82 -15.93
N ALA A 95 -0.66 8.77 -16.70
CA ALA A 95 -0.70 8.96 -18.14
C ALA A 95 -1.46 7.85 -18.89
N ILE A 96 -1.43 6.61 -18.39
CA ILE A 96 -2.04 5.45 -19.06
C ILE A 96 -3.44 5.09 -18.55
N HIS A 97 -3.78 5.45 -17.32
CA HIS A 97 -5.09 5.14 -16.71
C HIS A 97 -5.97 6.36 -16.48
N ASP A 98 -5.42 7.58 -16.66
CA ASP A 98 -6.10 8.84 -16.32
C ASP A 98 -6.59 8.86 -14.86
N LYS A 99 -5.78 8.31 -13.95
CA LYS A 99 -6.07 8.22 -12.51
C LYS A 99 -4.99 8.89 -11.69
N ASP A 100 -5.42 9.70 -10.73
CA ASP A 100 -4.53 10.40 -9.82
C ASP A 100 -4.34 9.60 -8.53
N LEU A 101 -3.32 8.74 -8.51
CA LEU A 101 -2.99 7.95 -7.32
C LEU A 101 -2.56 8.83 -6.15
N ILE A 102 -2.02 10.03 -6.39
CA ILE A 102 -1.60 10.92 -5.31
C ILE A 102 -2.82 11.45 -4.58
N ALA A 103 -3.80 11.96 -5.33
CA ALA A 103 -5.07 12.42 -4.75
C ALA A 103 -5.76 11.29 -3.99
N PHE A 104 -5.83 10.09 -4.60
CA PHE A 104 -6.41 8.92 -3.96
C PHE A 104 -5.72 8.61 -2.62
N VAL A 105 -4.39 8.44 -2.60
CA VAL A 105 -3.65 8.09 -1.39
C VAL A 105 -3.66 9.21 -0.34
N ALA A 106 -3.78 10.48 -0.74
CA ALA A 106 -3.86 11.61 0.19
C ALA A 106 -5.12 11.58 1.06
N GLU A 107 -6.22 11.01 0.56
CA GLU A 107 -7.48 10.84 1.31
C GLU A 107 -7.45 9.62 2.24
N GLN A 108 -6.43 8.78 2.13
CA GLN A 108 -6.36 7.52 2.87
C GLN A 108 -5.53 7.67 4.13
N THR A 109 -6.01 7.05 5.20
CA THR A 109 -5.19 6.75 6.37
C THR A 109 -4.45 5.43 6.11
N PHE A 110 -3.11 5.45 6.13
CA PHE A 110 -2.28 4.25 6.12
C PHE A 110 -0.98 4.43 6.94
N THR A 111 -0.37 3.33 7.36
CA THR A 111 0.91 3.33 8.07
C THR A 111 2.00 3.47 7.06
N ARG A 112 2.86 4.47 7.27
CA ARG A 112 4.04 4.65 6.42
C ARG A 112 5.13 3.72 6.91
N ASP A 113 5.46 2.73 6.09
CA ASP A 113 6.56 1.81 6.37
C ASP A 113 7.91 2.50 6.11
N VAL A 114 7.93 3.44 5.14
CA VAL A 114 9.09 4.27 4.84
C VAL A 114 9.40 5.24 5.99
N LYS A 115 10.53 5.02 6.67
CA LYS A 115 10.98 5.81 7.83
C LYS A 115 11.94 6.94 7.50
N ASP A 116 12.49 6.96 6.28
CA ASP A 116 13.44 7.97 5.81
C ASP A 116 12.85 8.90 4.73
N LEU A 117 11.53 9.07 4.74
CA LEU A 117 10.77 9.89 3.78
C LEU A 117 11.22 11.36 3.80
N GLU A 118 11.62 11.86 4.97
CA GLU A 118 12.09 13.23 5.17
C GLU A 118 13.38 13.53 4.39
N LYS A 119 14.20 12.51 4.08
CA LYS A 119 15.40 12.65 3.24
C LYS A 119 15.07 12.87 1.77
N ALA A 120 13.85 12.54 1.34
CA ALA A 120 13.41 12.80 -0.02
C ALA A 120 13.13 14.29 -0.23
N LYS A 121 13.31 14.77 -1.46
CA LYS A 121 12.86 16.11 -1.85
C LYS A 121 11.34 16.26 -1.65
N LEU A 122 10.89 17.46 -1.28
CA LEU A 122 9.49 17.73 -0.92
C LEU A 122 8.50 17.25 -1.99
N GLU A 123 8.80 17.52 -3.25
CA GLU A 123 7.97 17.11 -4.39
C GLU A 123 7.87 15.59 -4.56
N ALA A 124 8.86 14.80 -4.12
CA ALA A 124 8.85 13.35 -4.30
C ALA A 124 8.09 12.60 -3.21
N ARG A 125 7.91 13.22 -2.03
CA ARG A 125 7.25 12.59 -0.87
C ARG A 125 5.87 12.00 -1.18
N PRO A 126 4.93 12.72 -1.85
CA PRO A 126 3.64 12.12 -2.18
C PRO A 126 3.76 10.91 -3.12
N PHE A 127 4.73 10.92 -4.03
CA PHE A 127 4.97 9.80 -4.95
C PHE A 127 5.51 8.57 -4.22
N ILE A 128 6.40 8.77 -3.25
CA ILE A 128 6.92 7.69 -2.39
C ILE A 128 5.79 7.11 -1.53
N ASN A 129 4.91 7.94 -0.96
CA ASN A 129 3.73 7.47 -0.23
C ASN A 129 2.83 6.58 -1.09
N VAL A 130 2.66 6.89 -2.39
CA VAL A 130 1.91 6.01 -3.31
C VAL A 130 2.60 4.66 -3.46
N LEU A 131 3.92 4.62 -3.62
CA LEU A 131 4.64 3.34 -3.73
C LEU A 131 4.56 2.50 -2.46
N ASP A 132 4.60 3.16 -1.30
CA ASP A 132 4.47 2.56 0.03
C ASP A 132 3.07 1.96 0.20
N TYR A 133 2.03 2.78 -0.06
CA TYR A 133 0.63 2.39 0.05
C TYR A 133 0.24 1.13 -0.74
N PHE A 134 0.78 0.98 -1.96
CA PHE A 134 0.48 -0.12 -2.87
C PHE A 134 1.47 -1.28 -2.79
N ASP A 135 2.39 -1.29 -1.81
CA ASP A 135 3.46 -2.30 -1.68
C ASP A 135 4.26 -2.49 -2.98
N ILE A 136 4.46 -1.40 -3.73
CA ILE A 136 5.24 -1.41 -4.97
C ILE A 136 6.70 -1.67 -4.60
N THR A 137 7.19 -1.00 -3.55
CA THR A 137 8.51 -1.25 -2.96
C THR A 137 8.50 -2.49 -2.05
N ASN A 138 9.62 -2.80 -1.40
CA ASN A 138 9.68 -3.93 -0.48
C ASN A 138 9.15 -3.50 0.90
N PRO A 139 7.99 -3.98 1.37
CA PRO A 139 7.42 -3.57 2.66
C PRO A 139 8.26 -4.03 3.86
N ALA A 140 9.10 -5.06 3.70
CA ALA A 140 10.00 -5.52 4.75
C ALA A 140 11.19 -4.57 5.00
N VAL A 141 11.39 -3.57 4.15
CA VAL A 141 12.51 -2.62 4.24
C VAL A 141 11.99 -1.22 4.52
N THR A 142 12.23 -0.75 5.74
CA THR A 142 11.78 0.56 6.22
C THR A 142 12.58 1.75 5.66
N SER A 143 13.79 1.51 5.13
CA SER A 143 14.61 2.54 4.49
C SER A 143 14.41 2.54 2.98
N PHE A 144 13.68 3.54 2.47
CA PHE A 144 13.49 3.73 1.04
C PHE A 144 14.77 4.19 0.34
N ASN A 145 15.69 4.89 1.03
CA ASN A 145 16.93 5.44 0.48
C ASN A 145 16.71 6.33 -0.76
N PRO A 146 16.00 7.46 -0.63
CA PRO A 146 15.52 8.26 -1.77
C PRO A 146 16.63 8.81 -2.68
N LYS A 147 17.82 9.07 -2.13
CA LYS A 147 18.97 9.62 -2.86
C LYS A 147 19.85 8.57 -3.54
N ASN A 148 19.67 7.29 -3.23
CA ASN A 148 20.42 6.23 -3.89
C ASN A 148 19.90 6.04 -5.33
N THR A 149 20.76 5.53 -6.20
CA THR A 149 20.40 5.26 -7.59
C THR A 149 19.74 3.89 -7.71
N THR A 150 18.94 3.71 -8.77
CA THR A 150 18.23 2.45 -9.02
C THR A 150 18.85 1.69 -10.18
N THR A 151 18.76 0.36 -10.15
CA THR A 151 19.18 -0.50 -11.24
C THR A 151 18.05 -0.72 -12.25
N ARG A 152 18.41 -1.11 -13.48
CA ARG A 152 17.45 -1.50 -14.53
C ARG A 152 16.40 -2.51 -14.07
N GLY A 153 16.85 -3.55 -13.37
CA GLY A 153 15.97 -4.62 -12.90
C GLY A 153 15.01 -4.15 -11.81
N GLN A 154 15.48 -3.29 -10.89
CA GLN A 154 14.62 -2.69 -9.87
C GLN A 154 13.54 -1.81 -10.52
N PHE A 155 13.95 -0.91 -11.42
CA PHE A 155 13.01 -0.04 -12.11
C PHE A 155 11.95 -0.84 -12.87
N ALA A 156 12.36 -1.85 -13.65
CA ALA A 156 11.43 -2.67 -14.42
C ALA A 156 10.42 -3.42 -13.53
N SER A 157 10.88 -3.99 -12.42
CA SER A 157 9.99 -4.65 -11.44
C SER A 157 8.97 -3.69 -10.84
N PHE A 158 9.40 -2.47 -10.48
CA PHE A 158 8.49 -1.47 -9.94
C PHE A 158 7.53 -0.91 -11.01
N LEU A 159 7.98 -0.76 -12.25
CA LEU A 159 7.11 -0.39 -13.38
C LEU A 159 6.02 -1.44 -13.60
N TYR A 160 6.38 -2.72 -13.65
CA TYR A 160 5.41 -3.80 -13.78
C TYR A 160 4.38 -3.79 -12.65
N LYS A 161 4.84 -3.69 -11.40
CA LYS A 161 3.94 -3.59 -10.24
C LYS A 161 3.02 -2.38 -10.32
N THR A 162 3.57 -1.21 -10.65
CA THR A 162 2.81 0.05 -10.76
C THR A 162 1.76 -0.04 -11.86
N ALA A 163 2.12 -0.53 -13.05
CA ALA A 163 1.20 -0.70 -14.18
C ALA A 163 0.12 -1.77 -13.92
N SER A 164 0.37 -2.70 -13.00
CA SER A 164 -0.59 -3.73 -12.60
C SER A 164 -1.50 -3.29 -11.44
N VAL A 165 -1.37 -2.06 -10.94
CA VAL A 165 -2.25 -1.54 -9.90
C VAL A 165 -3.67 -1.45 -10.45
N THR A 166 -4.56 -2.33 -9.98
CA THR A 166 -5.97 -2.29 -10.32
C THR A 166 -6.67 -1.21 -9.52
N PHE A 167 -7.22 -0.21 -10.20
CA PHE A 167 -8.12 0.79 -9.61
C PHE A 167 -9.50 0.17 -9.40
N THR A 168 -9.60 -0.75 -8.44
CA THR A 168 -10.89 -1.19 -7.93
C THR A 168 -11.30 -0.23 -6.82
N PRO A 169 -12.40 0.55 -6.94
CA PRO A 169 -12.97 1.25 -5.80
C PRO A 169 -13.32 0.27 -4.65
N GLU A 170 -13.45 -1.02 -4.99
CA GLU A 170 -13.47 -2.12 -4.04
C GLU A 170 -12.20 -2.98 -4.15
N LYS A 171 -11.09 -2.46 -3.67
CA LYS A 171 -10.24 -3.25 -2.79
C LYS A 171 -9.48 -2.32 -1.86
N PRO A 172 -10.00 -2.00 -0.66
CA PRO A 172 -9.07 -1.62 0.38
C PRO A 172 -8.15 -2.84 0.56
N THR A 173 -6.84 -2.62 0.66
CA THR A 173 -6.03 -3.54 1.46
C THR A 173 -6.79 -3.78 2.77
N ASN A 174 -6.80 -4.98 3.34
CA ASN A 174 -7.63 -5.31 4.52
C ASN A 174 -7.35 -4.32 5.69
N ARG A 175 -8.03 -3.17 5.67
CA ARG A 175 -7.89 -2.01 6.55
C ARG A 175 -8.98 -1.97 7.58
N THR A 176 -9.93 -2.91 7.50
CA THR A 176 -10.83 -3.16 8.60
C THR A 176 -10.00 -3.56 9.81
N PRO A 177 -10.34 -3.05 11.02
CA PRO A 177 -9.63 -3.41 12.23
C PRO A 177 -9.53 -4.93 12.40
N THR A 178 -8.46 -5.38 13.06
CA THR A 178 -8.21 -6.79 13.37
C THR A 178 -8.38 -7.03 14.86
N TRP A 179 -8.85 -8.22 15.22
CA TRP A 179 -8.96 -8.65 16.61
C TRP A 179 -7.68 -9.36 17.05
N GLN A 180 -7.07 -8.89 18.14
CA GLN A 180 -6.09 -9.66 18.90
C GLN A 180 -6.81 -10.43 20.00
N TYR A 181 -7.11 -11.69 19.71
CA TYR A 181 -7.74 -12.63 20.62
C TYR A 181 -7.23 -14.05 20.34
N SER A 182 -6.63 -14.69 21.35
CA SER A 182 -6.06 -16.04 21.26
C SER A 182 -6.84 -17.08 22.07
N GLY A 183 -7.95 -16.70 22.70
CA GLY A 183 -8.78 -17.61 23.49
C GLY A 183 -9.75 -18.43 22.65
N GLU A 184 -10.49 -19.32 23.33
CA GLU A 184 -11.50 -20.16 22.70
C GLU A 184 -12.78 -19.37 22.38
N LYS A 185 -13.33 -19.59 21.19
CA LYS A 185 -14.60 -18.96 20.78
C LYS A 185 -15.84 -19.64 21.36
N LEU A 186 -15.66 -20.79 22.01
CA LEU A 186 -16.70 -21.53 22.71
C LEU A 186 -16.22 -21.78 24.12
N LEU A 187 -16.88 -21.17 25.09
CA LEU A 187 -16.57 -21.30 26.52
C LEU A 187 -17.68 -22.12 27.17
N ASN A 188 -17.33 -23.25 27.78
CA ASN A 188 -18.26 -24.05 28.55
C ASN A 188 -18.08 -23.74 30.03
N ILE A 189 -19.16 -23.27 30.68
CA ILE A 189 -19.18 -22.81 32.06
C ILE A 189 -20.13 -23.69 32.87
N GLU A 190 -19.70 -24.11 34.05
CA GLU A 190 -20.56 -24.85 34.97
C GLU A 190 -21.68 -23.96 35.53
N ASN A 191 -22.81 -24.56 35.89
CA ASN A 191 -23.93 -23.81 36.43
C ASN A 191 -23.53 -23.12 37.75
N GLY A 192 -23.74 -21.81 37.82
CA GLY A 192 -23.44 -21.00 39.01
C GLY A 192 -21.95 -20.65 39.19
N ALA A 193 -21.06 -21.09 38.30
CA ALA A 193 -19.64 -20.74 38.39
C ALA A 193 -19.37 -19.26 38.10
N ASP A 194 -18.26 -18.74 38.64
CA ASP A 194 -17.79 -17.40 38.34
C ASP A 194 -17.33 -17.31 36.87
N PHE A 195 -17.76 -16.24 36.18
CA PHE A 195 -17.39 -15.99 34.79
C PHE A 195 -16.59 -14.70 34.65
N THR A 196 -15.42 -14.81 34.01
CA THR A 196 -14.59 -13.67 33.65
C THR A 196 -14.64 -13.46 32.14
N TYR A 197 -14.90 -12.23 31.70
CA TYR A 197 -14.93 -11.89 30.29
C TYR A 197 -13.52 -12.04 29.66
N PRO A 198 -13.43 -12.57 28.43
CA PRO A 198 -12.16 -12.67 27.73
C PRO A 198 -11.57 -11.29 27.44
N THR A 199 -10.25 -11.17 27.59
CA THR A 199 -9.51 -9.98 27.19
C THR A 199 -9.39 -9.96 25.66
N VAL A 200 -10.02 -8.97 25.03
CA VAL A 200 -10.02 -8.75 23.59
C VAL A 200 -9.44 -7.37 23.29
N GLN A 201 -8.61 -7.27 22.27
CA GLN A 201 -8.15 -5.98 21.75
C GLN A 201 -8.50 -5.86 20.26
N ALA A 202 -8.94 -4.68 19.85
CA ALA A 202 -9.07 -4.32 18.44
C ALA A 202 -7.88 -3.45 18.06
N MET A 203 -7.21 -3.80 16.97
CA MET A 203 -6.12 -3.02 16.38
C MET A 203 -6.58 -2.48 15.05
N ASP A 204 -6.38 -1.19 14.81
CA ASP A 204 -6.48 -0.67 13.45
C ASP A 204 -5.36 -1.27 12.57
N TYR A 205 -5.43 -1.02 11.27
CA TYR A 205 -4.40 -1.51 10.34
C TYR A 205 -3.00 -0.95 10.65
N SER A 206 -2.90 0.12 11.45
CA SER A 206 -1.63 0.73 11.84
C SER A 206 -0.95 0.02 13.02
N GLY A 207 -1.65 -0.94 13.63
CA GLY A 207 -1.21 -1.60 14.85
C GLY A 207 -1.50 -0.75 16.10
N LYS A 208 -2.25 0.35 15.98
CA LYS A 208 -2.73 1.13 17.13
C LYS A 208 -3.98 0.46 17.67
N GLN A 209 -4.05 0.37 18.99
CA GLN A 209 -5.23 -0.15 19.69
C GLN A 209 -6.39 0.86 19.57
N ILE A 210 -7.57 0.35 19.21
CA ILE A 210 -8.81 1.13 19.10
C ILE A 210 -9.88 0.61 20.07
N THR A 211 -10.88 1.45 20.32
CA THR A 211 -12.04 1.07 21.13
C THR A 211 -13.02 0.23 20.30
N PHE A 212 -13.82 -0.57 20.99
CA PHE A 212 -14.86 -1.39 20.39
C PHE A 212 -16.11 -1.43 21.27
N GLN A 213 -17.22 -1.85 20.69
CA GLN A 213 -18.48 -2.08 21.39
C GLN A 213 -18.67 -3.57 21.66
N THR A 214 -19.36 -3.86 22.77
CA THR A 214 -19.70 -5.22 23.18
C THR A 214 -21.20 -5.32 23.37
N ALA A 215 -21.83 -6.36 22.84
CA ALA A 215 -23.23 -6.70 23.05
C ALA A 215 -23.36 -8.18 23.43
N ILE A 216 -24.27 -8.50 24.36
CA ILE A 216 -24.54 -9.87 24.81
C ILE A 216 -25.97 -10.21 24.42
N THR A 217 -26.17 -11.37 23.79
CA THR A 217 -27.50 -11.88 23.42
C THR A 217 -27.69 -13.30 23.93
N ASP A 218 -28.93 -13.68 24.24
CA ASP A 218 -29.28 -15.09 24.48
C ASP A 218 -29.54 -15.82 23.15
N SER A 219 -29.78 -17.13 23.22
CA SER A 219 -30.12 -17.96 22.06
C SER A 219 -31.39 -17.53 21.31
N ALA A 220 -32.25 -16.73 21.95
CA ALA A 220 -33.45 -16.15 21.34
C ALA A 220 -33.18 -14.75 20.74
N GLY A 221 -31.94 -14.25 20.80
CA GLY A 221 -31.52 -12.96 20.26
C GLY A 221 -31.85 -11.77 21.14
N ASN A 222 -32.30 -11.97 22.39
CA ASN A 222 -32.59 -10.87 23.30
C ASN A 222 -31.29 -10.33 23.91
N THR A 223 -31.12 -9.01 23.89
CA THR A 223 -29.98 -8.35 24.53
C THR A 223 -30.00 -8.54 26.05
N LYS A 224 -28.83 -8.76 26.63
CA LYS A 224 -28.59 -8.90 28.07
C LYS A 224 -27.49 -7.93 28.51
N ASP A 225 -27.61 -7.40 29.72
CA ASP A 225 -26.57 -6.55 30.31
C ASP A 225 -25.39 -7.38 30.84
N MET A 226 -25.65 -8.63 31.23
CA MET A 226 -24.63 -9.55 31.75
C MET A 226 -24.99 -11.01 31.45
N ILE A 227 -23.97 -11.87 31.45
CA ILE A 227 -24.15 -13.32 31.44
C ILE A 227 -24.53 -13.79 32.85
N ASN A 228 -25.66 -14.46 32.99
CA ASN A 228 -26.11 -15.08 34.23
C ASN A 228 -25.80 -16.57 34.21
N THR A 229 -24.78 -17.00 34.95
CA THR A 229 -24.30 -18.39 35.00
C THR A 229 -25.19 -19.31 35.85
N SER A 230 -26.11 -18.78 36.66
CA SER A 230 -27.09 -19.59 37.41
C SER A 230 -28.23 -20.11 36.52
N LYS A 231 -28.37 -19.59 35.30
CA LYS A 231 -29.36 -20.06 34.32
C LYS A 231 -28.65 -20.80 33.20
N SER A 232 -28.97 -22.08 33.05
CA SER A 232 -28.48 -22.87 31.93
C SER A 232 -28.96 -22.30 30.61
N GLY A 233 -28.13 -22.40 29.58
CA GLY A 233 -28.41 -21.82 28.27
C GLY A 233 -27.16 -21.28 27.59
N THR A 234 -27.38 -20.69 26.42
CA THR A 234 -26.30 -20.19 25.57
C THR A 234 -26.41 -18.68 25.42
N TYR A 235 -25.29 -18.00 25.60
CA TYR A 235 -25.12 -16.58 25.34
C TYR A 235 -24.10 -16.37 24.22
N ILE A 236 -24.28 -15.30 23.45
CA ILE A 236 -23.34 -14.88 22.41
C ILE A 236 -22.87 -13.47 22.76
N ILE A 237 -21.56 -13.34 22.99
CA ILE A 237 -20.89 -12.06 23.12
C ILE A 237 -20.44 -11.63 21.72
N THR A 238 -20.91 -10.47 21.29
CA THR A 238 -20.57 -9.85 20.00
C THR A 238 -19.68 -8.64 20.26
N TYR A 239 -18.48 -8.66 19.69
CA TYR A 239 -17.59 -7.51 19.68
C TYR A 239 -17.57 -6.87 18.29
N SER A 240 -17.74 -5.54 18.25
CA SER A 240 -17.80 -4.75 17.02
C SER A 240 -16.83 -3.57 17.10
N ALA A 241 -15.94 -3.44 16.12
CA ALA A 241 -14.98 -2.35 16.04
C ALA A 241 -15.16 -1.56 14.74
N ILE A 242 -15.09 -0.23 14.84
CA ILE A 242 -15.04 0.71 13.72
C ILE A 242 -13.84 1.64 14.00
N ASP A 243 -12.96 1.83 13.03
CA ASP A 243 -11.83 2.76 13.17
C ASP A 243 -12.24 4.23 12.98
N GLU A 244 -11.29 5.15 13.21
CA GLU A 244 -11.49 6.59 13.01
C GLU A 244 -11.83 6.95 11.54
N ALA A 245 -11.50 6.07 10.59
CA ALA A 245 -11.78 6.23 9.17
C ALA A 245 -13.15 5.62 8.76
N GLY A 246 -13.91 5.05 9.70
CA GLY A 246 -15.23 4.47 9.46
C GLY A 246 -15.21 3.03 8.93
N ASN A 247 -14.06 2.36 8.87
CA ASN A 247 -13.97 0.96 8.44
C ASN A 247 -14.41 0.02 9.57
N ARG A 248 -15.36 -0.88 9.27
CA ARG A 248 -15.91 -1.83 10.25
C ARG A 248 -15.21 -3.19 10.17
N ALA A 249 -14.74 -3.71 11.30
CA ALA A 249 -14.25 -5.08 11.43
C ALA A 249 -15.38 -6.10 11.29
N LYS A 250 -15.06 -7.30 10.79
CA LYS A 250 -15.97 -8.43 10.97
C LYS A 250 -16.12 -8.71 12.46
N ASP A 251 -17.36 -8.84 12.93
CA ASP A 251 -17.65 -9.03 14.34
C ASP A 251 -16.98 -10.29 14.89
N LEU A 252 -16.39 -10.18 16.08
CA LEU A 252 -15.87 -11.33 16.83
C LEU A 252 -17.01 -11.86 17.72
N LEU A 253 -17.39 -13.12 17.49
CA LEU A 253 -18.42 -13.80 18.26
C LEU A 253 -17.79 -14.82 19.20
N ILE A 254 -18.13 -14.74 20.48
CA ILE A 254 -17.74 -15.71 21.51
C ILE A 254 -19.02 -16.31 22.09
N THR A 255 -19.16 -17.62 21.98
CA THR A 255 -20.29 -18.37 22.53
C THR A 255 -19.96 -18.83 23.93
N VAL A 256 -20.85 -18.53 24.88
CA VAL A 256 -20.75 -18.98 26.26
C VAL A 256 -21.90 -19.93 26.54
N ASN A 257 -21.58 -21.18 26.79
CA ASN A 257 -22.53 -22.23 27.08
C ASN A 257 -22.50 -22.56 28.57
N ILE A 258 -23.64 -22.40 29.25
CA ILE A 258 -23.78 -22.69 30.67
C ILE A 258 -24.46 -24.04 30.83
N ALA A 259 -23.77 -24.95 31.51
CA ALA A 259 -24.24 -26.30 31.79
C ALA A 259 -25.56 -26.29 32.60
N PRO A 260 -26.37 -27.35 32.48
CA PRO A 260 -27.49 -27.57 33.40
C PRO A 260 -27.00 -27.65 34.86
N PRO A 261 -27.86 -27.32 35.84
CA PRO A 261 -27.52 -27.50 37.25
C PRO A 261 -27.19 -28.98 37.53
N PRO A 262 -26.31 -29.25 38.51
CA PRO A 262 -26.03 -30.62 38.93
C PRO A 262 -27.34 -31.33 39.32
N PRO A 263 -27.45 -32.65 39.13
CA PRO A 263 -28.56 -33.42 39.67
C PRO A 263 -28.69 -33.13 41.18
N ALA A 264 -29.92 -32.93 41.66
CA ALA A 264 -30.14 -32.85 43.10
C ALA A 264 -29.66 -34.16 43.73
N GLU A 265 -28.85 -34.09 44.79
CA GLU A 265 -28.54 -35.26 45.60
C GLU A 265 -29.87 -35.82 46.12
N GLU A 266 -30.22 -37.04 45.72
CA GLU A 266 -31.35 -37.75 46.30
C GLU A 266 -30.98 -38.12 47.74
N ASP A 267 -31.56 -37.39 48.71
CA ASP A 267 -31.53 -37.72 50.14
C ASP A 267 -32.28 -39.03 50.45
#